data_AF-A0ABD1I775-F1
#
_entry.id   AF-A0ABD1I775-F1
#
_cell.length_a   1.000
_cell.length_b   1.000
_cell.length_c   1.000
_cell.angle_alpha   90.00
_cell.angle_beta   90.00
_cell.angle_gamma   90.00
#
_symmetry.space_group_name_H-M   'P 1'
#
loop_
_entity.id
_entity.type
_entity.pdbx_description
1 polymer ?
#
loop_
_entity_poly.entity_id
_entity_poly.type
_entity_poly.pdbx_seq_one_letter_code
_entity_poly.pdbx_strand_id
1 'polypeptide(L)'
;MINSLARSSIFWILKIIDASNFSESELQRVCDILQNILVDYFDSKKSQMKCEFLKEIFRRGPWIGEQLFGFLLEKCSCAKSQFRQVEALDLVTEVLKSHGSASDKASEKFLKSHISKISHLIKHLVTNMPEKQARRAAVRKFCGKVFQMLTTFKFSSSFVDTLEEDGCAACQSQLGDIFVALKKQQV
;
A
#
# COMPACT_ATOMS: atom_id res chain seq x y z
N MET A 1 -24.69 -6.08 -13.10
CA MET A 1 -24.33 -6.42 -14.49
C MET A 1 -23.04 -5.72 -14.95
N ILE A 2 -22.89 -4.39 -14.80
CA ILE A 2 -21.65 -3.69 -15.20
C ILE A 2 -20.44 -4.12 -14.35
N ASN A 3 -20.60 -4.27 -13.02
CA ASN A 3 -19.51 -4.73 -12.14
C ASN A 3 -19.06 -6.17 -12.44
N SER A 4 -19.95 -7.04 -12.93
CA SER A 4 -19.58 -8.39 -13.33
C SER A 4 -18.84 -8.37 -14.66
N LEU A 5 -19.27 -7.56 -15.64
CA LEU A 5 -18.56 -7.42 -16.90
C LEU A 5 -17.15 -6.88 -16.69
N ALA A 6 -16.98 -5.76 -15.97
CA ALA A 6 -15.66 -5.18 -15.74
C ALA A 6 -14.69 -6.16 -15.03
N ARG A 7 -15.19 -6.92 -14.05
CA ARG A 7 -14.40 -7.95 -13.34
C ARG A 7 -14.04 -9.13 -14.25
N SER A 8 -14.98 -9.58 -15.09
CA SER A 8 -14.71 -10.65 -16.07
C SER A 8 -13.72 -10.17 -17.14
N SER A 9 -13.87 -8.94 -17.62
CA SER A 9 -12.96 -8.34 -18.60
C SER A 9 -11.55 -8.22 -18.05
N ILE A 10 -11.37 -7.67 -16.84
CA ILE A 10 -10.03 -7.53 -16.26
C ILE A 10 -9.38 -8.89 -16.01
N PHE A 11 -10.16 -9.90 -15.61
CA PHE A 11 -9.65 -11.26 -15.48
C PHE A 11 -9.10 -11.79 -16.81
N TRP A 12 -9.86 -11.69 -17.89
CA TRP A 12 -9.42 -12.18 -19.20
C TRP A 12 -8.27 -11.35 -19.77
N ILE A 13 -8.28 -10.03 -19.59
CA ILE A 13 -7.19 -9.16 -20.02
C ILE A 13 -5.88 -9.55 -19.31
N LEU A 14 -5.90 -9.68 -17.98
CA LEU A 14 -4.72 -10.09 -17.22
C LEU A 14 -4.26 -11.49 -17.63
N LYS A 15 -5.19 -12.43 -17.87
CA LYS A 15 -4.86 -13.77 -18.38
C LYS A 15 -4.19 -13.75 -19.75
N ILE A 16 -4.66 -12.89 -20.66
CA ILE A 16 -4.04 -12.73 -21.98
C ILE A 16 -2.65 -12.13 -21.82
N ILE A 17 -2.47 -11.12 -20.96
CA ILE A 17 -1.17 -10.52 -20.67
C ILE A 17 -0.20 -11.57 -20.14
N ASP A 18 -0.60 -12.35 -19.13
CA ASP A 18 0.26 -13.38 -18.53
C ASP A 18 0.60 -14.53 -19.51
N ALA A 19 -0.32 -14.86 -20.43
CA ALA A 19 -0.12 -15.92 -21.43
C ALA A 19 0.67 -15.44 -22.66
N SER A 20 0.74 -14.13 -22.86
CA SER A 20 1.45 -13.53 -23.99
C SER A 20 2.83 -13.09 -23.51
N ASN A 21 3.86 -13.27 -24.34
CA ASN A 21 5.22 -12.86 -24.00
C ASN A 21 5.40 -11.35 -24.23
N PHE A 22 4.63 -10.53 -23.50
CA PHE A 22 4.77 -9.08 -23.53
C PHE A 22 6.17 -8.67 -23.06
N SER A 23 6.76 -7.71 -23.76
CA SER A 23 8.02 -7.09 -23.37
C SER A 23 7.85 -6.20 -22.14
N GLU A 24 8.95 -5.90 -21.46
CA GLU A 24 8.95 -5.04 -20.27
C GLU A 24 8.34 -3.65 -20.56
N SER A 25 8.59 -3.09 -21.74
CA SER A 25 8.01 -1.79 -22.13
C SER A 25 6.50 -1.85 -22.34
N GLU A 26 5.96 -2.97 -22.80
CA GLU A 26 4.52 -3.17 -22.94
C GLU A 26 3.85 -3.39 -21.58
N LEU A 27 4.47 -4.14 -20.69
CA LEU A 27 4.01 -4.28 -19.30
C LEU A 27 4.05 -2.93 -18.57
N GLN A 28 5.09 -2.14 -18.80
CA GLN A 28 5.18 -0.78 -18.26
C GLN A 28 4.03 0.10 -18.78
N ARG A 29 3.67 0.00 -20.06
CA ARG A 29 2.53 0.73 -20.62
C ARG A 29 1.20 0.36 -19.95
N VAL A 30 1.03 -0.90 -19.54
CA VAL A 30 -0.14 -1.32 -18.76
C VAL A 30 -0.15 -0.64 -17.39
N CYS A 31 1.00 -0.58 -16.71
CA CYS A 31 1.17 0.15 -15.46
C CYS A 31 0.88 1.66 -15.62
N ASP A 32 1.35 2.29 -16.69
CA ASP A 32 1.13 3.71 -16.96
C ASP A 32 -0.36 4.03 -17.15
N ILE A 33 -1.09 3.17 -17.86
CA ILE A 33 -2.55 3.30 -18.01
C ILE A 33 -3.24 3.21 -16.65
N LEU A 34 -2.88 2.22 -15.83
CA LEU A 34 -3.47 2.07 -14.51
C LEU A 34 -3.08 3.21 -13.56
N GLN A 35 -1.86 3.72 -13.66
CA GLN A 35 -1.39 4.87 -12.89
C GLN A 35 -2.24 6.10 -13.18
N ASN A 36 -2.54 6.40 -14.45
CA ASN A 36 -3.43 7.50 -14.81
C ASN A 36 -4.84 7.32 -14.23
N ILE A 37 -5.38 6.10 -14.26
CA ILE A 37 -6.68 5.77 -13.63
C ILE A 37 -6.61 5.99 -12.10
N LEU A 38 -5.49 5.63 -11.47
CA LEU A 38 -5.29 5.85 -10.04
C LEU A 38 -5.19 7.33 -9.70
N VAL A 39 -4.49 8.14 -10.51
CA VAL A 39 -4.46 9.61 -10.34
C VAL A 39 -5.90 10.14 -10.26
N ASP A 40 -6.75 9.77 -11.22
CA ASP A 40 -8.17 10.18 -11.21
C ASP A 40 -8.93 9.66 -9.98
N TYR A 41 -8.65 8.42 -9.54
CA TYR A 41 -9.25 7.86 -8.32
C TYR A 41 -8.91 8.66 -7.06
N PHE A 42 -7.65 9.09 -6.91
CA PHE A 42 -7.21 9.89 -5.77
C PHE A 42 -7.66 11.34 -5.84
N ASP A 43 -7.61 11.94 -7.03
CA ASP A 43 -7.75 13.38 -7.21
C ASP A 43 -9.18 13.84 -7.56
N SER A 44 -10.02 12.94 -8.09
CA SER A 44 -11.39 13.27 -8.53
C SER A 44 -12.46 12.70 -7.60
N LYS A 45 -13.30 13.59 -7.05
CA LYS A 45 -14.54 13.21 -6.36
C LYS A 45 -15.55 12.51 -7.28
N LYS A 46 -15.39 12.62 -8.61
CA LYS A 46 -16.30 12.02 -9.61
C LYS A 46 -15.89 10.61 -10.01
N SER A 47 -14.72 10.12 -9.58
CA SER A 47 -14.27 8.79 -9.93
C SER A 47 -15.29 7.75 -9.46
N GLN A 48 -15.86 7.02 -10.43
CA GLN A 48 -16.77 5.91 -10.18
C GLN A 48 -16.03 4.63 -9.79
N MET A 49 -14.69 4.69 -9.77
CA MET A 49 -13.85 3.56 -9.44
C MET A 49 -13.99 3.21 -7.96
N LYS A 50 -14.22 1.94 -7.68
CA LYS A 50 -14.30 1.40 -6.32
C LYS A 50 -12.94 0.82 -5.92
N CYS A 51 -12.52 1.06 -4.68
CA CYS A 51 -11.30 0.45 -4.14
C CYS A 51 -11.30 -1.07 -4.29
N GLU A 52 -12.42 -1.74 -4.03
CA GLU A 52 -12.54 -3.20 -4.20
C GLU A 52 -12.30 -3.69 -5.64
N PHE A 53 -12.56 -2.86 -6.65
CA PHE A 53 -12.22 -3.22 -8.02
C PHE A 53 -10.71 -3.14 -8.24
N LEU A 54 -10.06 -2.07 -7.78
CA LEU A 54 -8.61 -1.90 -7.88
C LEU A 54 -7.84 -2.97 -7.10
N LYS A 55 -8.33 -3.36 -5.91
CA LYS A 55 -7.78 -4.47 -5.13
C LYS A 55 -7.82 -5.79 -5.91
N GLU A 56 -8.89 -6.02 -6.66
CA GLU A 56 -9.02 -7.23 -7.49
C GLU A 56 -7.95 -7.27 -8.59
N ILE A 57 -7.58 -6.11 -9.15
CA ILE A 57 -6.49 -6.00 -10.14
C ILE A 57 -5.19 -6.45 -9.50
N PHE A 58 -4.82 -5.90 -8.34
CA PHE A 58 -3.57 -6.25 -7.66
C PHE A 58 -3.53 -7.69 -7.17
N ARG A 59 -4.68 -8.26 -6.77
CA ARG A 59 -4.75 -9.68 -6.41
C ARG A 59 -4.51 -10.60 -7.60
N ARG A 60 -4.99 -10.23 -8.78
CA ARG A 60 -4.90 -11.06 -9.99
C ARG A 60 -3.60 -10.83 -10.77
N GLY A 61 -3.05 -9.62 -10.73
CA GLY A 61 -1.74 -9.26 -11.28
C GLY A 61 -0.87 -8.62 -10.20
N PRO A 62 -0.25 -9.40 -9.30
CA PRO A 62 0.61 -8.89 -8.23
C PRO A 62 1.75 -8.00 -8.75
N TRP A 63 2.32 -8.34 -9.91
CA TRP A 63 3.37 -7.56 -10.58
C TRP A 63 2.95 -6.10 -10.85
N ILE A 64 1.67 -5.85 -11.13
CA ILE A 64 1.14 -4.49 -11.31
C ILE A 64 1.18 -3.72 -9.99
N GLY A 65 0.75 -4.39 -8.91
CA GLY A 65 0.79 -3.83 -7.57
C GLY A 65 2.21 -3.49 -7.13
N GLU A 66 3.15 -4.38 -7.40
CA GLU A 66 4.57 -4.21 -7.11
C GLU A 66 5.17 -2.98 -7.84
N GLN A 67 4.94 -2.88 -9.15
CA GLN A 67 5.42 -1.77 -9.96
C GLN A 67 4.83 -0.42 -9.54
N LEU A 68 3.56 -0.42 -9.11
CA LEU A 68 2.86 0.81 -8.68
C LEU A 68 2.99 1.10 -7.18
N PHE A 69 3.70 0.27 -6.41
CA PHE A 69 3.69 0.36 -4.96
C PHE A 69 4.25 1.69 -4.44
N GLY A 70 5.41 2.11 -4.97
CA GLY A 70 5.99 3.40 -4.64
C GLY A 70 5.05 4.58 -4.92
N PHE A 71 4.35 4.54 -6.06
CA PHE A 71 3.35 5.54 -6.44
C PHE A 71 2.16 5.55 -5.48
N LEU A 72 1.66 4.37 -5.08
CA LEU A 72 0.55 4.26 -4.12
C LEU A 72 0.92 4.87 -2.75
N LEU A 73 2.14 4.61 -2.26
CA LEU A 73 2.62 5.17 -0.99
C LEU A 73 2.67 6.71 -1.03
N GLU A 74 3.16 7.27 -2.13
CA GLU A 74 3.20 8.72 -2.34
C GLU A 74 1.80 9.32 -2.42
N LYS A 75 0.91 8.73 -3.24
CA LYS A 75 -0.48 9.21 -3.37
C LYS A 75 -1.27 9.10 -2.07
N CYS A 76 -1.03 8.07 -1.26
CA CYS A 76 -1.63 8.00 0.08
C CYS A 76 -1.12 9.11 1.01
N SER A 77 0.07 9.65 0.79
CA SER A 77 0.61 10.76 1.60
C SER A 77 0.14 12.15 1.14
N CYS A 78 -0.38 12.28 -0.09
CA CYS A 78 -0.80 13.57 -0.67
C CYS A 78 -2.26 13.60 -1.18
N ALA A 79 -3.06 12.60 -0.83
CA ALA A 79 -4.45 12.52 -1.28
C ALA A 79 -5.28 13.73 -0.83
N LYS A 80 -6.03 14.33 -1.77
CA LYS A 80 -6.87 15.52 -1.52
C LYS A 80 -8.01 15.30 -0.53
N SER A 81 -8.32 14.04 -0.22
CA SER A 81 -9.41 13.66 0.68
C SER A 81 -8.95 12.57 1.63
N GLN A 82 -9.10 12.82 2.93
CA GLN A 82 -8.84 11.84 3.98
C GLN A 82 -9.67 10.55 3.81
N PHE A 83 -10.86 10.64 3.21
CA PHE A 83 -11.64 9.44 2.89
C PHE A 83 -10.90 8.56 1.88
N ARG A 84 -10.43 9.14 0.76
CA ARG A 84 -9.71 8.41 -0.29
C ARG A 84 -8.34 7.92 0.19
N GLN A 85 -7.64 8.74 0.99
CA GLN A 85 -6.40 8.33 1.65
C GLN A 85 -6.59 7.02 2.42
N VAL A 86 -7.55 6.99 3.34
CA VAL A 86 -7.80 5.82 4.20
C VAL A 86 -8.32 4.63 3.39
N GLU A 87 -9.18 4.87 2.41
CA GLU A 87 -9.67 3.82 1.50
C GLU A 87 -8.52 3.20 0.68
N ALA A 88 -7.55 4.00 0.25
CA ALA A 88 -6.41 3.53 -0.52
C ALA A 88 -5.35 2.78 0.30
N LEU A 89 -5.36 2.89 1.64
CA LEU A 89 -4.50 2.05 2.48
C LEU A 89 -4.81 0.56 2.31
N ASP A 90 -6.04 0.22 1.95
CA ASP A 90 -6.40 -1.16 1.61
C ASP A 90 -5.74 -1.63 0.30
N LEU A 91 -5.45 -0.72 -0.64
CA LEU A 91 -4.69 -1.03 -1.86
C LEU A 91 -3.24 -1.34 -1.53
N VAL A 92 -2.61 -0.46 -0.75
CA VAL A 92 -1.23 -0.66 -0.24
C VAL A 92 -1.13 -1.99 0.52
N THR A 93 -2.12 -2.26 1.37
CA THR A 93 -2.18 -3.53 2.12
C THR A 93 -2.35 -4.73 1.19
N GLU A 94 -3.15 -4.63 0.13
CA GLU A 94 -3.33 -5.74 -0.82
C GLU A 94 -2.04 -6.06 -1.56
N VAL A 95 -1.27 -5.06 -1.98
CA VAL A 95 0.06 -5.26 -2.56
C VAL A 95 1.01 -5.89 -1.53
N LEU A 96 1.04 -5.38 -0.31
CA LEU A 96 1.89 -5.96 0.74
C LEU A 96 1.57 -7.44 1.04
N LYS A 97 0.32 -7.89 0.88
CA LYS A 97 -0.05 -9.30 1.11
C LYS A 97 0.59 -10.26 0.10
N SER A 98 0.88 -9.85 -1.13
CA SER A 98 1.59 -10.72 -2.08
C SER A 98 3.01 -11.07 -1.62
N HIS A 99 3.55 -10.31 -0.66
CA HIS A 99 4.89 -10.46 -0.08
C HIS A 99 4.89 -11.01 1.35
N GLY A 100 3.77 -11.53 1.86
CA GLY A 100 3.64 -11.95 3.25
C GLY A 100 4.40 -13.22 3.66
N SER A 101 5.18 -13.84 2.77
CA SER A 101 5.94 -15.06 3.07
C SER A 101 7.33 -14.72 3.59
N ALA A 102 7.61 -15.10 4.85
CA ALA A 102 8.86 -14.83 5.57
C ALA A 102 10.12 -15.44 4.94
N SER A 103 9.98 -16.32 3.95
CA SER A 103 11.09 -17.07 3.33
C SER A 103 11.48 -16.56 1.93
N ASP A 104 10.83 -15.51 1.43
CA ASP A 104 11.08 -15.02 0.08
C ASP A 104 12.06 -13.83 0.06
N LYS A 105 13.26 -14.06 -0.50
CA LYS A 105 14.27 -13.02 -0.71
C LYS A 105 13.78 -11.88 -1.60
N ALA A 106 12.86 -12.17 -2.54
CA ALA A 106 12.29 -11.13 -3.39
C ALA A 106 11.40 -10.19 -2.58
N SER A 107 10.53 -10.74 -1.72
CA SER A 107 9.70 -10.00 -0.76
C SER A 107 10.52 -9.16 0.22
N GLU A 108 11.63 -9.72 0.74
CA GLU A 108 12.56 -8.97 1.59
C GLU A 108 13.17 -7.76 0.83
N LYS A 109 13.67 -7.98 -0.39
CA LYS A 109 14.26 -6.92 -1.23
C LYS A 109 13.23 -5.86 -1.60
N PHE A 110 12.02 -6.28 -1.94
CA PHE A 110 10.90 -5.39 -2.27
C PHE A 110 10.52 -4.50 -1.09
N LEU A 111 10.39 -5.08 0.10
CA LEU A 111 10.06 -4.29 1.29
C LEU A 111 11.20 -3.33 1.63
N LYS A 112 12.45 -3.80 1.57
CA LYS A 112 13.65 -3.00 1.83
C LYS A 112 13.76 -1.77 0.94
N SER A 113 13.47 -1.90 -0.36
CA SER A 113 13.53 -0.77 -1.30
C SER A 113 12.47 0.29 -1.05
N HIS A 114 11.43 -0.02 -0.27
CA HIS A 114 10.32 0.89 0.03
C HIS A 114 10.25 1.35 1.49
N ILE A 115 11.16 0.93 2.38
CA ILE A 115 11.14 1.28 3.81
C ILE A 115 11.00 2.79 4.04
N SER A 116 11.79 3.61 3.34
CA SER A 116 11.74 5.07 3.49
C SER A 116 10.37 5.65 3.11
N LYS A 117 9.77 5.21 2.01
CA LYS A 117 8.43 5.65 1.60
C LYS A 117 7.34 5.17 2.56
N ILE A 118 7.48 3.96 3.11
CA ILE A 118 6.57 3.41 4.12
C ILE A 118 6.68 4.22 5.42
N SER A 119 7.90 4.53 5.87
CA SER A 119 8.16 5.39 7.03
C SER A 119 7.52 6.76 6.87
N HIS A 120 7.75 7.40 5.73
CA HIS A 120 7.15 8.68 5.41
C HIS A 120 5.60 8.62 5.45
N LEU A 121 4.99 7.60 4.84
CA LEU A 121 3.54 7.43 4.88
C LEU A 121 3.04 7.23 6.31
N ILE A 122 3.69 6.40 7.12
CA ILE A 122 3.28 6.16 8.50
C ILE A 122 3.40 7.45 9.32
N LYS A 123 4.53 8.15 9.24
CA LYS A 123 4.73 9.47 9.87
C LYS A 123 3.61 10.42 9.48
N HIS A 124 3.32 10.55 8.18
CA HIS A 124 2.23 11.39 7.69
C HIS A 124 0.87 11.00 8.30
N LEU A 125 0.53 9.71 8.33
CA LEU A 125 -0.74 9.22 8.85
C LEU A 125 -0.90 9.44 10.36
N VAL A 126 0.16 9.22 11.14
CA VAL A 126 0.09 9.40 12.61
C VAL A 126 0.07 10.87 13.00
N THR A 127 0.77 11.73 12.27
CA THR A 127 0.74 13.18 12.51
C THR A 127 -0.59 13.80 12.06
N ASN A 128 -1.25 13.20 11.06
CA ASN A 128 -2.52 13.68 10.51
C ASN A 128 -3.67 12.69 10.78
N MET A 129 -3.75 12.19 12.01
CA MET A 129 -4.73 11.16 12.37
C MET A 129 -6.18 11.60 12.11
N PRO A 130 -7.04 10.73 11.55
CA PRO A 130 -8.42 11.08 11.28
C PRO A 130 -9.24 11.47 12.50
N GLU A 131 -10.17 12.43 12.33
CA GLU A 131 -11.12 12.80 13.40
C GLU A 131 -12.23 11.76 13.58
N LYS A 132 -12.57 11.02 12.51
CA LYS A 132 -13.60 9.98 12.58
C LYS A 132 -13.02 8.69 13.12
N GLN A 133 -13.63 8.14 14.17
CA GLN A 133 -13.18 6.92 14.85
C GLN A 133 -12.99 5.73 13.89
N ALA A 134 -13.95 5.49 12.98
CA ALA A 134 -13.85 4.41 12.01
C ALA A 134 -12.60 4.54 11.11
N ARG A 135 -12.23 5.77 10.72
CA ARG A 135 -11.04 6.03 9.90
C ARG A 135 -9.75 5.87 10.72
N ARG A 136 -9.74 6.33 11.98
CA ARG A 136 -8.60 6.06 12.88
C ARG A 136 -8.36 4.57 13.07
N ALA A 137 -9.43 3.79 13.24
CA ALA A 137 -9.32 2.34 13.36
C ALA A 137 -8.72 1.70 12.11
N ALA A 138 -9.09 2.18 10.92
CA ALA A 138 -8.50 1.74 9.65
C ALA A 138 -7.00 2.09 9.55
N VAL A 139 -6.61 3.32 9.92
CA VAL A 139 -5.18 3.72 9.96
C VAL A 139 -4.39 2.86 10.94
N ARG A 140 -4.90 2.66 12.17
CA ARG A 140 -4.23 1.79 13.17
C ARG A 140 -4.08 0.36 12.67
N LYS A 141 -5.13 -0.18 12.04
CA LYS A 141 -5.10 -1.52 11.44
C LYS A 141 -4.06 -1.62 10.32
N PHE A 142 -3.94 -0.60 9.48
CA PHE A 142 -2.91 -0.51 8.45
C PHE A 142 -1.50 -0.52 9.08
N CYS A 143 -1.23 0.38 10.04
CA CYS A 143 0.06 0.45 10.71
C CYS A 143 0.43 -0.88 11.38
N GLY A 144 -0.51 -1.52 12.08
CA GLY A 144 -0.28 -2.82 12.72
C GLY A 144 0.13 -3.91 11.73
N LYS A 145 -0.49 -3.97 10.55
CA LYS A 145 -0.11 -4.92 9.49
C LYS A 145 1.29 -4.63 8.94
N VAL A 146 1.61 -3.37 8.71
CA VAL A 146 2.95 -2.98 8.24
C VAL A 146 4.00 -3.35 9.27
N PHE A 147 3.76 -3.06 10.55
CA PHE A 147 4.68 -3.39 11.64
C PHE A 147 4.88 -4.90 11.80
N GLN A 148 3.82 -5.69 11.61
CA GLN A 148 3.92 -7.14 11.58
C GLN A 148 4.87 -7.59 10.46
N MET A 149 4.73 -7.07 9.24
CA MET A 149 5.62 -7.40 8.13
C MET A 149 7.06 -6.96 8.38
N LEU A 150 7.27 -5.74 8.85
CA LEU A 150 8.61 -5.24 9.20
C LEU A 150 9.27 -6.13 10.26
N THR A 151 8.50 -6.62 11.24
CA THR A 151 8.99 -7.57 12.24
C THR A 151 9.34 -8.92 11.59
N THR A 152 8.49 -9.45 10.72
CA THR A 152 8.73 -10.70 10.00
C THR A 152 10.04 -10.67 9.20
N PHE A 153 10.33 -9.54 8.53
CA PHE A 153 11.55 -9.36 7.73
C PHE A 153 12.72 -8.70 8.49
N LYS A 154 12.60 -8.52 9.82
CA LYS A 154 13.63 -7.91 10.68
C LYS A 154 14.09 -6.51 10.23
N PHE A 155 13.16 -5.70 9.70
CA PHE A 155 13.39 -4.32 9.29
C PHE A 155 12.98 -3.28 10.34
N SER A 156 12.63 -3.69 11.56
CA SER A 156 12.19 -2.81 12.63
C SER A 156 13.22 -1.71 12.96
N SER A 157 14.52 -2.02 12.98
CA SER A 157 15.58 -1.04 13.19
C SER A 157 15.62 -0.01 12.06
N SER A 158 15.83 -0.46 10.82
CA SER A 158 15.90 0.40 9.64
C SER A 158 14.66 1.28 9.47
N PHE A 159 13.47 0.75 9.79
CA PHE A 159 12.24 1.53 9.76
C PHE A 159 12.24 2.67 10.78
N VAL A 160 12.55 2.37 12.05
CA VAL A 160 12.55 3.36 13.12
C VAL A 160 13.62 4.44 12.88
N ASP A 161 14.78 4.06 12.36
CA ASP A 161 15.84 5.01 11.99
C ASP A 161 15.35 5.99 10.93
N THR A 162 14.60 5.52 9.93
CA THR A 162 13.99 6.38 8.90
C THR A 162 12.77 7.18 9.37
N LEU A 163 12.26 6.92 10.57
CA LEU A 163 11.04 7.57 11.08
C LEU A 163 11.32 8.89 11.79
N GLU A 164 12.58 9.11 12.18
CA GLU A 164 13.05 10.27 12.94
C GLU A 164 12.36 10.40 14.32
N GLU A 165 12.87 11.29 15.19
CA GLU A 165 12.40 11.40 16.58
C GLU A 165 10.93 11.84 16.68
N ASP A 166 10.52 12.78 15.84
CA ASP A 166 9.16 13.31 15.81
C ASP A 166 8.15 12.27 15.31
N GLY A 167 8.51 11.49 14.28
CA GLY A 167 7.69 10.38 13.79
C GLY A 167 7.59 9.25 14.83
N CYS A 168 8.68 8.97 15.56
CA CYS A 168 8.66 8.03 16.69
C CYS A 168 7.72 8.50 17.81
N ALA A 169 7.79 9.78 18.19
CA ALA A 169 6.94 10.35 19.23
C ALA A 169 5.45 10.31 18.82
N ALA A 170 5.15 10.65 17.56
CA ALA A 170 3.79 10.58 17.02
C ALA A 170 3.26 9.14 16.98
N CYS A 171 4.08 8.17 16.54
CA CYS A 171 3.72 6.75 16.57
C CYS A 171 3.44 6.26 18.00
N GLN A 172 4.30 6.63 18.96
CA GLN A 172 4.11 6.27 20.36
C GLN A 172 2.78 6.82 20.91
N SER A 173 2.48 8.08 20.64
CA SER A 173 1.24 8.75 21.10
C SER A 173 -0.02 8.17 20.45
N GLN A 174 0.01 7.89 19.14
CA GLN A 174 -1.18 7.53 18.38
C GLN A 174 -1.44 6.02 18.27
N LEU A 175 -0.37 5.22 18.25
CA LEU A 175 -0.42 3.77 18.07
C LEU A 175 -0.13 2.99 19.37
N GLY A 176 0.47 3.63 20.38
CA GLY A 176 0.68 3.07 21.70
C GLY A 176 1.42 1.72 21.65
N ASP A 177 0.83 0.71 22.27
CA ASP A 177 1.40 -0.63 22.41
C ASP A 177 1.82 -1.28 21.09
N ILE A 178 1.11 -0.96 19.99
CA ILE A 178 1.42 -1.50 18.66
C ILE A 178 2.82 -1.05 18.20
N PHE A 179 3.19 0.20 18.48
CA PHE A 179 4.53 0.72 18.13
C PHE A 179 5.59 0.30 19.15
N VAL A 180 5.24 0.22 20.44
CA VAL A 180 6.14 -0.28 21.48
C VAL A 180 6.57 -1.72 21.19
N ALA A 181 5.64 -2.57 20.74
CA ALA A 181 5.94 -3.94 20.36
C ALA A 181 6.95 -4.00 19.20
N LEU A 182 6.81 -3.13 18.19
CA LEU A 182 7.78 -3.02 17.08
C LEU A 182 9.17 -2.60 17.59
N LYS A 183 9.24 -1.60 18.47
CA LYS A 183 10.51 -1.12 19.04
C LYS A 183 11.23 -2.20 19.86
N LYS A 184 10.51 -3.03 20.60
CA LYS A 184 11.10 -4.14 21.37
C LYS A 184 11.79 -5.20 20.48
N GLN A 185 11.43 -5.27 19.20
CA GLN A 185 12.05 -6.15 18.21
C GLN A 185 13.33 -5.55 17.59
N GLN A 186 13.77 -4.36 18.02
CA GLN A 186 15.08 -3.79 17.65
C GLN A 186 16.24 -4.43 18.43
N VAL A 187 15.95 -5.10 19.55
CA VAL A 187 16.92 -5.68 20.49
C VAL A 187 17.32 -7.08 20.08
#